data_AF-A0A9D9LC20-F1
#
_entry.id   AF-A0A9D9LC20-F1
#
_cell.length_a   1.000
_cell.length_b   1.000
_cell.length_c   1.000
_cell.angle_alpha   90.00
_cell.angle_beta   90.00
_cell.angle_gamma   90.00
#
_symmetry.space_group_name_H-M   'P 1'
#
loop_
_entity.id
_entity.type
_entity.pdbx_description
1 polymer ?
#
loop_
_entity_poly.entity_id
_entity_poly.type
_entity_poly.pdbx_seq_one_letter_code
_entity_poly.pdbx_strand_id
1 'polypeptide(L)'
;TVKNTIVDIPHRRLTDEELAEAKHILATVPDIKKEGDFESQDLANKVPAALRYFAARAIDCREKSTPSHPGRFTSFAFGKEMVLVTLPGEPFNGIARNIRAKSPYKYTFIAELAQTTAGYTPMRECFARGGYEVQPGINTASQDASDVLSNAAISIL
;
A
#
# COMPACT_ATOMS: atom_id res chain seq x y z
N THR A 1 -9.59 16.96 -21.20
CA THR A 1 -10.51 15.81 -21.09
C THR A 1 -10.40 15.20 -19.72
N VAL A 2 -11.51 14.70 -19.16
CA VAL A 2 -11.50 13.96 -17.89
C VAL A 2 -11.92 12.53 -18.14
N LYS A 3 -11.15 11.55 -17.64
CA LYS A 3 -11.52 10.12 -17.66
C LYS A 3 -11.51 9.58 -16.25
N ASN A 4 -12.33 8.56 -15.99
CA ASN A 4 -12.43 7.92 -14.69
C ASN A 4 -12.42 6.40 -14.87
N THR A 5 -11.87 5.69 -13.91
CA THR A 5 -12.05 4.25 -13.75
C THR A 5 -12.12 3.89 -12.27
N ILE A 6 -12.70 2.73 -11.98
CA ILE A 6 -12.70 2.12 -10.66
C ILE A 6 -12.22 0.69 -10.84
N VAL A 7 -11.24 0.28 -10.04
CA VAL A 7 -10.75 -1.10 -10.00
C VAL A 7 -10.67 -1.57 -8.56
N ASP A 8 -10.81 -2.87 -8.34
CA ASP A 8 -10.62 -3.45 -7.03
C ASP A 8 -9.13 -3.58 -6.72
N ILE A 9 -8.71 -2.98 -5.61
CA ILE A 9 -7.35 -3.04 -5.10
C ILE A 9 -7.28 -4.24 -4.16
N PRO A 10 -6.51 -5.29 -4.50
CA PRO A 10 -6.44 -6.50 -3.69
C PRO A 10 -5.73 -6.23 -2.37
N HIS A 11 -6.21 -6.84 -1.29
CA HIS A 11 -5.56 -6.80 0.02
C HIS A 11 -4.63 -8.00 0.23
N ARG A 12 -3.62 -7.79 1.06
CA ARG A 12 -2.76 -8.86 1.55
C ARG A 12 -3.60 -9.83 2.38
N ARG A 13 -3.34 -11.12 2.19
CA ARG A 13 -3.81 -12.18 3.08
C ARG A 13 -2.63 -12.73 3.86
N LEU A 14 -2.72 -12.69 5.19
CA LEU A 14 -1.68 -13.23 6.05
C LEU A 14 -1.57 -14.75 5.89
N THR A 15 -0.34 -15.26 5.78
CA THR A 15 -0.04 -16.70 5.76
C THR A 15 -0.19 -17.34 7.14
N ASP A 16 -0.18 -18.67 7.20
CA ASP A 16 -0.29 -19.40 8.47
C ASP A 16 1.01 -19.28 9.29
N GLU A 17 2.15 -19.21 8.61
CA GLU A 17 3.46 -18.98 9.22
C GLU A 17 3.54 -17.59 9.87
N GLU A 18 3.14 -16.53 9.14
CA GLU A 18 3.10 -15.17 9.69
C GLU A 18 2.10 -15.05 10.84
N LEU A 19 0.97 -15.77 10.79
CA LEU A 19 0.02 -15.81 11.90
C LEU A 19 0.65 -16.44 13.15
N ALA A 20 1.38 -17.54 12.98
CA ALA A 20 2.08 -18.21 14.06
C ALA A 20 3.16 -17.31 14.67
N GLU A 21 3.94 -16.61 13.83
CA GLU A 21 4.93 -15.63 14.26
C GLU A 21 4.29 -14.48 15.06
N ALA A 22 3.19 -13.91 14.56
CA ALA A 22 2.48 -12.84 15.26
C ALA A 22 1.97 -13.28 16.64
N LYS A 23 1.38 -14.49 16.74
CA LYS A 23 0.94 -15.06 18.02
C LYS A 23 2.12 -15.32 18.95
N HIS A 24 3.24 -15.79 18.42
CA HIS A 24 4.45 -16.01 19.20
C HIS A 24 4.98 -14.69 19.78
N ILE A 25 5.07 -13.62 18.98
CA ILE A 25 5.49 -12.29 19.44
C ILE A 25 4.62 -11.80 20.58
N LEU A 26 3.29 -11.91 20.47
CA LEU A 26 2.39 -11.48 21.53
C LEU A 26 2.51 -12.30 22.82
N ALA A 27 2.96 -13.55 22.72
CA ALA A 27 3.19 -14.43 23.87
C ALA A 27 4.55 -14.21 24.54
N THR A 28 5.59 -13.84 23.78
CA THR A 28 6.98 -13.79 24.29
C THR A 28 7.54 -12.38 24.50
N VAL A 29 7.07 -11.38 23.74
CA VAL A 29 7.58 -10.01 23.86
C VAL A 29 6.87 -9.28 25.01
N PRO A 30 7.61 -8.70 25.98
CA PRO A 30 7.03 -7.97 27.09
C PRO A 30 6.15 -6.81 26.64
N ASP A 31 5.03 -6.60 27.35
CA ASP A 31 4.11 -5.50 27.10
C ASP A 31 4.62 -4.19 27.73
N ILE A 32 5.62 -3.60 27.09
CA ILE A 32 6.21 -2.32 27.50
C ILE A 32 5.59 -1.22 26.65
N LYS A 33 4.91 -0.27 27.29
CA LYS A 33 4.33 0.89 26.61
C LYS A 33 5.43 1.84 26.16
N LYS A 34 5.25 2.43 24.97
CA LYS A 34 6.05 3.54 24.47
C LYS A 34 5.27 4.85 24.69
N GLU A 35 5.97 5.91 25.11
CA GLU A 35 5.43 7.27 25.09
C GLU A 35 5.71 7.93 23.73
N GLY A 36 4.74 8.68 23.21
CA GLY A 36 4.83 9.34 21.89
C GLY A 36 4.44 8.44 20.71
N ASP A 37 4.53 9.01 19.51
CA ASP A 37 4.12 8.34 18.26
C ASP A 37 5.10 7.24 17.83
N PHE A 38 4.62 6.25 17.09
CA PHE A 38 5.48 5.22 16.48
C PHE A 38 6.20 5.76 15.24
N GLU A 39 7.49 5.44 15.14
CA GLU A 39 8.31 5.70 13.95
C GLU A 39 8.69 4.38 13.27
N SER A 40 9.04 4.42 11.98
CA SER A 40 9.48 3.22 11.26
C SER A 40 10.76 2.61 11.86
N GLN A 41 11.61 3.44 12.48
CA GLN A 41 12.81 3.01 13.21
C GLN A 41 12.47 2.16 14.43
N ASP A 42 11.31 2.34 15.08
CA ASP A 42 10.94 1.53 16.24
C ASP A 42 10.76 0.06 15.85
N LEU A 43 10.17 -0.18 14.68
CA LEU A 43 10.04 -1.51 14.11
C LEU A 43 11.41 -2.08 13.71
N ALA A 44 12.24 -1.27 13.05
CA ALA A 44 13.59 -1.68 12.64
C ALA A 44 14.48 -2.04 13.85
N ASN A 45 14.38 -1.28 14.93
CA ASN A 45 15.09 -1.48 16.19
C ASN A 45 14.44 -2.52 17.10
N LYS A 46 13.35 -3.17 16.65
CA LYS A 46 12.63 -4.21 17.40
C LYS A 46 12.15 -3.73 18.77
N VAL A 47 11.71 -2.48 18.86
CA VAL A 47 11.14 -1.91 20.08
C VAL A 47 9.93 -2.77 20.49
N PRO A 48 9.84 -3.26 21.75
CA PRO A 48 8.79 -4.20 22.17
C PRO A 48 7.36 -3.72 21.86
N ALA A 49 7.08 -2.45 22.10
CA ALA A 49 5.80 -1.82 21.78
C ALA A 49 5.44 -1.93 20.29
N ALA A 50 6.41 -1.67 19.40
CA ALA A 50 6.21 -1.75 17.96
C ALA A 50 5.98 -3.20 17.51
N LEU A 51 6.81 -4.13 17.98
CA LEU A 51 6.66 -5.56 17.65
C LEU A 51 5.27 -6.08 18.03
N ARG A 52 4.81 -5.80 19.25
CA ARG A 52 3.48 -6.19 19.71
C ARG A 52 2.37 -5.52 18.90
N TYR A 53 2.53 -4.23 18.57
CA TYR A 53 1.58 -3.50 17.75
C TYR A 53 1.41 -4.13 16.36
N PHE A 54 2.51 -4.40 15.64
CA PHE A 54 2.42 -5.02 14.31
C PHE A 54 1.98 -6.48 14.37
N ALA A 55 2.34 -7.23 15.41
CA ALA A 55 1.83 -8.59 15.62
C ALA A 55 0.30 -8.61 15.82
N ALA A 56 -0.25 -7.69 16.62
CA ALA A 56 -1.69 -7.54 16.76
C ALA A 56 -2.37 -7.17 15.42
N ARG A 57 -1.77 -6.26 14.65
CA ARG A 57 -2.27 -5.89 13.31
C ARG A 57 -2.20 -7.03 12.30
N ALA A 58 -1.20 -7.90 12.39
CA ALA A 58 -1.10 -9.09 11.56
C ALA A 58 -2.28 -10.03 11.84
N ILE A 59 -2.57 -10.31 13.12
CA ILE A 59 -3.72 -11.13 13.51
C ILE A 59 -5.02 -10.50 12.98
N ASP A 60 -5.20 -9.18 13.16
CA ASP A 60 -6.34 -8.46 12.61
C ASP A 60 -6.44 -8.56 11.07
N CYS A 61 -5.32 -8.53 10.36
CA CYS A 61 -5.29 -8.76 8.91
C CYS A 61 -5.84 -10.15 8.56
N ARG A 62 -5.48 -11.19 9.31
CA ARG A 62 -6.00 -12.54 9.07
C ARG A 62 -7.50 -12.65 9.34
N GLU A 63 -7.99 -11.99 10.38
CA GLU A 63 -9.35 -12.17 10.90
C GLU A 63 -10.37 -11.20 10.29
N LYS A 64 -9.95 -9.99 9.90
CA LYS A 64 -10.83 -8.87 9.58
C LYS A 64 -10.63 -8.28 8.19
N SER A 65 -9.55 -8.62 7.47
CA SER A 65 -9.35 -8.11 6.11
C SER A 65 -10.45 -8.56 5.16
N THR A 66 -10.94 -7.62 4.36
CA THR A 66 -11.70 -7.96 3.15
C THR A 66 -10.72 -8.36 2.03
N PRO A 67 -11.18 -9.06 0.98
CA PRO A 67 -10.30 -9.44 -0.14
C PRO A 67 -9.74 -8.26 -0.93
N SER A 68 -10.50 -7.17 -0.99
CA SER A 68 -10.17 -5.96 -1.74
C SER A 68 -11.02 -4.76 -1.29
N HIS A 69 -10.71 -3.58 -1.82
CA HIS A 69 -11.58 -2.41 -1.81
C HIS A 69 -11.59 -1.72 -3.18
N PRO A 70 -12.66 -0.98 -3.55
CA PRO A 70 -12.66 -0.20 -4.77
C PRO A 70 -11.66 0.97 -4.66
N GLY A 71 -10.87 1.19 -5.71
CA GLY A 71 -9.99 2.33 -5.88
C GLY A 71 -10.44 3.15 -7.09
N ARG A 72 -10.76 4.43 -6.86
CA ARG A 72 -11.10 5.37 -7.94
C ARG A 72 -9.84 6.03 -8.48
N PHE A 73 -9.80 6.17 -9.80
CA PHE A 73 -8.77 6.89 -10.54
C PHE A 73 -9.44 7.92 -11.44
N THR A 74 -8.79 9.06 -11.61
CA THR A 74 -9.22 10.13 -12.50
C THR A 74 -8.01 10.73 -13.20
N SER A 75 -8.13 10.95 -14.51
CA SER A 75 -7.14 11.69 -15.27
C SER A 75 -7.71 13.01 -15.77
N PHE A 76 -6.87 14.05 -15.78
CA PHE A 76 -7.14 15.37 -16.31
C PHE A 76 -6.11 15.66 -17.40
N ALA A 77 -6.52 15.54 -18.66
CA ALA A 77 -5.69 15.87 -19.80
C ALA A 77 -5.84 17.35 -20.18
N PHE A 78 -4.71 18.04 -20.27
CA PHE A 78 -4.57 19.43 -20.68
C PHE A 78 -3.97 19.47 -22.09
N GLY A 79 -4.86 19.50 -23.09
CA GLY A 79 -4.47 19.38 -24.49
C GLY A 79 -3.87 18.00 -24.81
N LYS A 80 -2.85 17.98 -25.68
CA LYS A 80 -2.17 16.75 -26.12
C LYS A 80 -0.83 16.51 -25.41
N GLU A 81 -0.36 17.46 -24.59
CA GLU A 81 1.00 17.41 -24.04
C GLU A 81 1.06 17.01 -22.57
N MET A 82 0.02 17.31 -21.79
CA MET A 82 0.05 17.12 -20.34
C MET A 82 -1.17 16.35 -19.84
N VAL A 83 -0.92 15.45 -18.89
CA VAL A 83 -1.96 14.79 -18.09
C VAL A 83 -1.57 14.78 -16.62
N LEU A 84 -2.56 14.97 -15.75
CA LEU A 84 -2.50 14.64 -14.33
C LEU A 84 -3.36 13.40 -14.09
N VAL A 85 -2.81 12.34 -13.52
CA VAL A 85 -3.57 11.14 -13.13
C VAL A 85 -3.48 10.93 -11.62
N THR A 86 -4.61 10.64 -11.00
CA THR A 86 -4.70 10.36 -9.58
C THR A 86 -4.41 8.89 -9.28
N LEU A 87 -3.78 8.64 -8.13
CA LEU A 87 -3.60 7.30 -7.57
C LEU A 87 -4.15 7.26 -6.13
N PRO A 88 -4.88 6.19 -5.78
CA PRO A 88 -5.30 5.94 -4.41
C PRO A 88 -4.14 5.57 -3.50
N GLY A 89 -4.16 6.07 -2.26
CA GLY A 89 -3.22 5.72 -1.19
C GLY A 89 -1.80 6.23 -1.37
N GLU A 90 -0.82 5.47 -0.86
CA GLU A 90 0.61 5.81 -0.85
C GLU A 90 1.41 4.83 -1.75
N PRO A 91 1.30 4.94 -3.09
CA PRO A 91 1.98 4.05 -4.03
C PRO A 91 3.49 4.33 -4.10
N PHE A 92 4.29 3.27 -4.22
CA PHE A 92 5.73 3.42 -4.40
C PHE A 92 6.07 4.07 -5.76
N ASN A 93 7.18 4.81 -5.78
CA ASN A 93 7.65 5.55 -6.96
C ASN A 93 7.80 4.67 -8.23
N GLY A 94 8.04 3.36 -8.08
CA GLY A 94 8.09 2.43 -9.22
C GLY A 94 6.80 2.44 -10.05
N ILE A 95 5.63 2.56 -9.41
CA ILE A 95 4.32 2.66 -10.06
C ILE A 95 4.25 3.94 -10.91
N ALA A 96 4.60 5.09 -10.32
CA ALA A 96 4.65 6.37 -11.02
C ALA A 96 5.61 6.36 -12.22
N ARG A 97 6.79 5.74 -12.07
CA ARG A 97 7.77 5.58 -13.16
C ARG A 97 7.20 4.72 -14.30
N ASN A 98 6.53 3.63 -13.99
CA ASN A 98 5.92 2.74 -14.97
C ASN A 98 4.80 3.45 -15.77
N ILE A 99 3.95 4.23 -15.08
CA ILE A 99 2.89 5.04 -15.71
C ILE A 99 3.51 6.06 -16.67
N ARG A 100 4.51 6.82 -16.21
CA ARG A 100 5.21 7.82 -17.04
C ARG A 100 5.86 7.21 -18.27
N ALA A 101 6.48 6.03 -18.15
CA ALA A 101 7.14 5.33 -19.25
C ALA A 101 6.16 4.87 -20.35
N LYS A 102 4.89 4.67 -20.01
CA LYS A 102 3.83 4.22 -20.93
C LYS A 102 2.87 5.33 -21.34
N SER A 103 3.08 6.55 -20.85
CA SER A 103 2.19 7.66 -21.13
C SER A 103 2.38 8.18 -22.56
N PRO A 104 1.29 8.45 -23.30
CA PRO A 104 1.38 9.15 -24.58
C PRO A 104 1.63 10.66 -24.41
N TYR A 105 1.52 11.19 -23.19
CA TYR A 105 1.71 12.61 -22.89
C TYR A 105 3.17 12.92 -22.55
N LYS A 106 3.68 14.00 -23.11
CA LYS A 106 5.03 14.54 -22.82
C LYS A 106 5.23 14.80 -21.32
N TYR A 107 4.19 15.31 -20.64
CA TYR A 107 4.21 15.58 -19.21
C TYR A 107 3.12 14.78 -18.51
N THR A 108 3.54 13.86 -17.62
CA THR A 108 2.63 13.01 -16.86
C THR A 108 2.86 13.21 -15.37
N PHE A 109 1.94 13.95 -14.77
CA PHE A 109 1.91 14.20 -13.33
C PHE A 109 1.08 13.14 -12.64
N ILE A 110 1.57 12.71 -11.48
CA ILE A 110 0.90 11.73 -10.63
C ILE A 110 0.49 12.46 -9.35
N ALA A 111 -0.78 12.38 -8.99
CA ALA A 111 -1.29 12.85 -7.70
C ALA A 111 -1.70 11.64 -6.84
N GLU A 112 -0.89 11.29 -5.86
CA GLU A 112 -1.21 10.26 -4.87
C GLU A 112 -2.14 10.76 -3.76
N LEU A 113 -2.49 9.90 -2.81
CA LEU A 113 -3.43 10.19 -1.71
C LEU A 113 -4.79 10.73 -2.18
N ALA A 114 -5.15 10.39 -3.41
CA ALA A 114 -6.36 10.88 -4.04
C ALA A 114 -7.48 9.85 -3.91
N GLN A 115 -8.69 10.32 -3.60
CA GLN A 115 -9.96 9.59 -3.79
C GLN A 115 -10.14 8.33 -2.92
N THR A 116 -9.23 8.05 -2.01
CA THR A 116 -9.40 7.11 -0.89
C THR A 116 -8.29 7.32 0.14
N THR A 117 -8.55 6.91 1.38
CA THR A 117 -7.51 6.64 2.37
C THR A 117 -7.09 5.17 2.23
N ALA A 118 -5.99 4.92 1.54
CA ALA A 118 -5.37 3.59 1.47
C ALA A 118 -3.93 3.71 1.95
N GLY A 119 -3.42 2.66 2.62
CA GLY A 119 -2.03 2.63 3.07
C GLY A 119 -1.05 2.51 1.91
N TYR A 120 0.18 2.09 2.21
CA TYR A 120 1.19 1.86 1.18
C TYR A 120 0.74 0.86 0.12
N THR A 121 1.14 1.13 -1.12
CA THR A 121 1.18 0.13 -2.19
C THR A 121 2.62 -0.08 -2.64
N PRO A 122 3.33 -1.03 -2.01
CA PRO A 122 4.71 -1.36 -2.35
C PRO A 122 4.82 -2.05 -3.71
N MET A 123 6.02 -2.07 -4.27
CA MET A 123 6.34 -2.95 -5.40
C MET A 123 6.37 -4.42 -4.92
N ARG A 124 6.01 -5.37 -5.79
CA ARG A 124 6.00 -6.81 -5.47
C ARG A 124 7.31 -7.28 -4.80
N GLU A 125 8.45 -6.84 -5.32
CA GLU A 125 9.79 -7.20 -4.82
C GLU A 125 10.12 -6.60 -3.44
N CYS A 126 9.40 -5.58 -2.97
CA CYS A 126 9.62 -4.97 -1.66
C CYS A 126 9.12 -5.85 -0.52
N PHE A 127 8.11 -6.70 -0.77
CA PHE A 127 7.56 -7.59 0.25
C PHE A 127 8.59 -8.59 0.79
N ALA A 128 9.49 -9.09 -0.07
CA ALA A 128 10.58 -9.98 0.35
C ALA A 128 11.66 -9.27 1.19
N ARG A 129 11.74 -7.92 1.11
CA ARG A 129 12.73 -7.13 1.86
C ARG A 129 12.27 -6.77 3.26
N GLY A 130 10.96 -6.84 3.54
CA GLY A 130 10.39 -6.33 4.77
C GLY A 130 10.35 -4.79 4.80
N GLY A 131 10.15 -4.25 6.00
CA GLY A 131 9.97 -2.81 6.22
C GLY A 131 8.60 -2.49 6.81
N TYR A 132 8.39 -1.22 7.14
CA TYR A 132 7.14 -0.72 7.73
C TYR A 132 5.99 -0.77 6.72
N GLU A 133 6.29 -0.42 5.48
CA GLU A 133 5.33 -0.20 4.39
C GLU A 133 4.67 -1.50 3.91
N VAL A 134 5.28 -2.65 4.19
CA VAL A 134 4.79 -3.98 3.81
C VAL A 134 4.11 -4.71 4.98
N GLN A 135 4.06 -4.10 6.17
CA GLN A 135 3.50 -4.77 7.35
C GLN A 135 2.01 -5.08 7.15
N PRO A 136 1.58 -6.30 7.53
CA PRO A 136 0.19 -6.70 7.39
C PRO A 136 -0.75 -5.86 8.26
N GLY A 137 -1.94 -5.61 7.72
CA GLY A 137 -3.00 -4.84 8.34
C GLY A 137 -4.29 -5.01 7.54
N ILE A 138 -5.42 -4.62 8.13
CA ILE A 138 -6.77 -4.91 7.60
C ILE A 138 -6.94 -4.49 6.13
N ASN A 139 -6.33 -3.36 5.73
CA ASN A 139 -6.40 -2.81 4.37
C ASN A 139 -5.01 -2.72 3.68
N THR A 140 -4.01 -3.49 4.16
CA THR A 140 -2.69 -3.48 3.50
C THR A 140 -2.84 -4.08 2.10
N ALA A 141 -2.37 -3.38 1.07
CA ALA A 141 -2.45 -3.84 -0.31
C ALA A 141 -1.65 -5.13 -0.53
N SER A 142 -2.12 -5.99 -1.44
CA SER A 142 -1.44 -7.23 -1.80
C SER A 142 -0.19 -6.96 -2.64
N GLN A 143 0.63 -7.99 -2.84
CA GLN A 143 1.84 -7.90 -3.66
C GLN A 143 1.56 -7.66 -5.15
N ASP A 144 0.31 -7.84 -5.58
CA ASP A 144 -0.12 -7.65 -6.97
C ASP A 144 -0.74 -6.27 -7.20
N ALA A 145 -1.01 -5.51 -6.13
CA ALA A 145 -1.68 -4.22 -6.21
C ALA A 145 -0.89 -3.20 -7.06
N SER A 146 0.44 -3.25 -7.06
CA SER A 146 1.26 -2.34 -7.88
C SER A 146 0.96 -2.44 -9.38
N ASP A 147 0.70 -3.65 -9.87
CA ASP A 147 0.37 -3.90 -11.27
C ASP A 147 -1.06 -3.42 -11.57
N VAL A 148 -2.00 -3.68 -10.64
CA VAL A 148 -3.39 -3.20 -10.75
C VAL A 148 -3.43 -1.67 -10.84
N LEU A 149 -2.78 -0.96 -9.92
CA LEU A 149 -2.72 0.51 -9.89
C LEU A 149 -2.11 1.06 -11.18
N SER A 150 -0.97 0.49 -11.61
CA SER A 150 -0.28 0.91 -12.82
C SER A 150 -1.19 0.78 -14.05
N ASN A 151 -1.78 -0.40 -14.24
CA ASN A 151 -2.58 -0.71 -15.43
C ASN A 151 -3.86 0.12 -15.46
N ALA A 152 -4.51 0.31 -14.31
CA ALA A 152 -5.70 1.16 -14.19
C ALA A 152 -5.39 2.61 -14.59
N ALA A 153 -4.31 3.20 -14.06
CA ALA A 153 -3.90 4.55 -14.40
C ALA A 153 -3.56 4.69 -15.89
N ILE A 154 -2.79 3.75 -16.45
CA ILE A 154 -2.41 3.75 -17.87
C ILE A 154 -3.63 3.68 -18.79
N SER A 155 -4.64 2.89 -18.43
CA SER A 155 -5.86 2.72 -19.25
C SER A 155 -6.66 4.02 -19.44
N ILE A 156 -6.47 5.01 -18.55
CA ILE A 156 -7.14 6.30 -18.58
C ILE A 156 -6.21 7.47 -18.94
N LEU A 157 -4.98 7.20 -19.38
CA LEU A 157 -4.14 8.21 -20.07
C LEU A 157 -4.61 8.40 -21.52
#